data_AF-A0A894KFY4-F1
#
_entry.id   AF-A0A894KFY4-F1
#
_cell.length_a   1.000
_cell.length_b   1.000
_cell.length_c   1.000
_cell.angle_alpha   90.00
_cell.angle_beta   90.00
_cell.angle_gamma   90.00
#
_symmetry.space_group_name_H-M   'P 1'
#
loop_
_entity.id
_entity.type
_entity.pdbx_description
1 polymer ?
#
loop_
_entity_poly.entity_id
_entity_poly.type
_entity_poly.pdbx_seq_one_letter_code
_entity_poly.pdbx_strand_id
1 'polypeptide(L)'
;MVWQVAYATVFDLTSAEKYTTTIDANGVYTGTVKANQVIVDSALVVGGSSYNGSISVRDANNSVKVTLDRTGITAVAGKIGGWAIGSSSMTASAPSSGHRIMMSSSGYIYHDNPNTGIDYWGLKADGSATFGTNKIKFNADGSGFVANGNLSWDVDGNITAQKGTFKDVEVIGTVRNPFILNDSSIYIGGEDPQMNFNKYDHVVAIRGSWDEDIPLPWTLEHSGRRVCLVNYKWGSNTTVGVMSITAPSGKYFYEDGISKSTITFSRELVELLGYGDNSTFFGWIVVNRLDLMTSKKYGKNMKFLAQGTVTVSSTSSYSVKYQTFDGSTVTVSRLGKGQYRVYLSSSWNMSGYFQVFLSGIYSAVDSTPIYATLKALYSYYFDVYTADDNSTNDGSFSFLVVSTGDWK
;
A
#
# COMPACT_ATOMS: atom_id res chain seq x y z
N MET A 1 30.80 -87.79 -106.87
CA MET A 1 30.87 -87.13 -105.55
C MET A 1 31.27 -85.70 -105.78
N VAL A 2 30.34 -84.75 -105.59
CA VAL A 2 30.62 -83.31 -105.62
C VAL A 2 29.84 -82.72 -104.46
N TRP A 3 30.56 -82.15 -103.50
CA TRP A 3 30.01 -81.43 -102.35
C TRP A 3 29.80 -79.98 -102.71
N GLN A 4 28.62 -79.40 -102.38
CA GLN A 4 28.48 -77.94 -102.27
C GLN A 4 27.62 -77.54 -101.06
N VAL A 5 28.36 -77.03 -100.07
CA VAL A 5 28.13 -76.06 -98.98
C VAL A 5 26.68 -75.61 -98.69
N ALA A 6 26.23 -75.86 -97.45
CA ALA A 6 25.14 -75.14 -96.82
C ALA A 6 25.67 -73.84 -96.18
N TYR A 7 25.12 -72.69 -96.57
CA TYR A 7 25.35 -71.44 -95.86
C TYR A 7 24.45 -71.41 -94.62
N ALA A 8 25.04 -71.51 -93.43
CA ALA A 8 24.35 -71.20 -92.18
C ALA A 8 24.50 -69.69 -91.93
N THR A 9 23.40 -68.94 -92.05
CA THR A 9 23.35 -67.56 -91.57
C THR A 9 23.24 -67.60 -90.06
N VAL A 10 24.36 -67.36 -89.36
CA VAL A 10 24.34 -67.14 -87.91
C VAL A 10 23.77 -65.74 -87.69
N PHE A 11 22.54 -65.65 -87.17
CA PHE A 11 22.04 -64.39 -86.64
C PHE A 11 22.76 -64.11 -85.33
N ASP A 12 23.67 -63.14 -85.36
CA ASP A 12 24.25 -62.56 -84.16
C ASP A 12 23.16 -61.76 -83.42
N LEU A 13 22.52 -62.40 -82.43
CA LEU A 13 21.56 -61.78 -81.53
C LEU A 13 22.22 -60.89 -80.47
N THR A 14 23.56 -60.82 -80.39
CA THR A 14 24.24 -60.04 -79.34
C THR A 14 24.32 -58.54 -79.63
N SER A 15 23.95 -58.10 -80.84
CA SER A 15 23.93 -56.67 -81.22
C SER A 15 22.55 -56.00 -81.07
N ALA A 16 21.51 -56.73 -80.64
CA ALA A 16 20.18 -56.18 -80.34
C ALA A 16 19.96 -55.81 -78.87
N GLU A 17 20.90 -56.13 -77.97
CA GLU A 17 20.88 -55.67 -76.59
C GLU A 17 21.33 -54.21 -76.51
N LYS A 18 20.45 -53.29 -76.94
CA LYS A 18 20.48 -51.95 -76.36
C LYS A 18 20.36 -52.15 -74.85
N TYR A 19 21.38 -51.78 -74.09
CA TYR A 19 21.36 -51.72 -72.61
C TYR A 19 20.33 -50.67 -72.15
N THR A 20 19.05 -50.90 -72.39
CA THR A 20 17.95 -50.14 -71.82
C THR A 20 17.79 -50.58 -70.39
N THR A 21 18.14 -49.71 -69.45
CA THR A 21 17.75 -49.86 -68.04
C THR A 21 16.27 -50.22 -67.98
N THR A 22 15.96 -51.46 -67.60
CA THR A 22 14.58 -51.95 -67.52
C THR A 22 14.16 -51.88 -66.06
N ILE A 23 13.04 -51.22 -65.79
CA ILE A 23 12.44 -51.15 -64.46
C ILE A 23 11.14 -51.93 -64.51
N ASP A 24 11.03 -52.98 -63.71
CA ASP A 24 9.78 -53.74 -63.55
C ASP A 24 9.34 -53.76 -62.08
N ALA A 25 8.29 -54.54 -61.77
CA ALA A 25 7.80 -54.69 -60.40
C ALA A 25 8.82 -55.34 -59.44
N ASN A 26 9.88 -55.96 -59.96
CA ASN A 26 10.89 -56.70 -59.22
C ASN A 26 12.21 -55.91 -59.04
N GLY A 27 12.50 -54.93 -59.90
CA GLY A 27 13.67 -54.07 -59.73
C GLY A 27 14.15 -53.33 -60.98
N VAL A 28 15.36 -52.76 -60.87
CA VAL A 28 16.08 -52.11 -61.98
C VAL A 28 17.16 -53.05 -62.48
N TYR A 29 17.00 -53.57 -63.69
CA TYR A 29 17.93 -54.53 -64.28
C TYR A 29 18.82 -53.85 -65.33
N THR A 30 20.13 -54.11 -65.18
CA THR A 30 21.29 -53.74 -66.03
C THR A 30 21.80 -52.29 -66.04
N GLY A 31 21.77 -51.57 -64.90
CA GLY A 31 22.67 -50.43 -64.68
C GLY A 31 22.06 -49.25 -63.92
N THR A 32 22.91 -48.54 -63.18
CA THR A 32 22.57 -47.32 -62.42
C THR A 32 21.77 -46.33 -63.27
N VAL A 33 20.63 -45.87 -62.75
CA VAL A 33 19.93 -44.70 -63.29
C VAL A 33 20.82 -43.48 -63.03
N LYS A 34 21.41 -42.94 -64.10
CA LYS A 34 22.21 -41.71 -64.12
C LYS A 34 21.29 -40.49 -64.12
N ALA A 35 21.89 -39.31 -63.86
CA ALA A 35 21.18 -38.03 -63.96
C ALA A 35 20.43 -37.91 -65.31
N ASN A 36 19.22 -37.37 -65.28
CA ASN A 36 18.36 -37.09 -66.44
C ASN A 36 17.75 -38.31 -67.17
N GLN A 37 17.79 -39.53 -66.59
CA GLN A 37 17.21 -40.73 -67.24
C GLN A 37 15.74 -41.03 -66.88
N VAL A 38 15.23 -40.52 -65.77
CA VAL A 38 13.83 -40.69 -65.37
C VAL A 38 13.06 -39.42 -65.67
N ILE A 39 12.13 -39.50 -66.63
CA ILE A 39 11.21 -38.43 -66.98
C ILE A 39 9.82 -38.86 -66.48
N VAL A 40 9.23 -38.05 -65.61
CA VAL A 40 7.86 -38.27 -65.11
C VAL A 40 6.95 -37.23 -65.74
N ASP A 41 6.04 -37.68 -66.59
CA ASP A 41 5.28 -36.81 -67.51
C ASP A 41 4.18 -35.97 -66.82
N SER A 42 3.62 -36.45 -65.71
CA SER A 42 2.54 -35.75 -65.00
C SER A 42 2.73 -35.65 -63.48
N ALA A 43 2.87 -36.77 -62.76
CA ALA A 43 3.11 -36.78 -61.32
C ALA A 43 3.84 -38.05 -60.87
N LEU A 44 4.87 -37.89 -60.04
CA LEU A 44 5.54 -39.01 -59.36
C LEU A 44 4.81 -39.29 -58.04
N VAL A 45 3.98 -40.33 -58.00
CA VAL A 45 3.31 -40.77 -56.77
C VAL A 45 4.19 -41.77 -56.05
N VAL A 46 4.97 -41.31 -55.08
CA VAL A 46 5.67 -42.19 -54.14
C VAL A 46 4.82 -42.26 -52.88
N GLY A 47 4.19 -43.41 -52.59
CA GLY A 47 3.39 -43.60 -51.36
C GLY A 47 1.86 -43.65 -51.51
N GLY A 48 1.31 -43.80 -52.72
CA GLY A 48 -0.13 -43.94 -52.96
C GLY A 48 -0.67 -45.37 -52.83
N SER A 49 -0.24 -46.16 -51.84
CA SER A 49 -0.73 -47.53 -51.64
C SER A 49 -1.36 -47.72 -50.25
N SER A 50 -2.27 -48.69 -50.13
CA SER A 50 -2.83 -49.14 -48.85
C SER A 50 -1.74 -49.66 -47.88
N TYR A 51 -0.51 -49.86 -48.35
CA TYR A 51 0.64 -50.38 -47.61
C TYR A 51 1.61 -49.29 -47.16
N ASN A 52 2.35 -49.55 -46.08
CA ASN A 52 3.33 -48.64 -45.49
C ASN A 52 4.51 -48.37 -46.47
N GLY A 53 4.51 -47.22 -47.13
CA GLY A 53 5.66 -46.69 -47.84
C GLY A 53 6.17 -45.43 -47.17
N SER A 54 7.45 -45.39 -46.82
CA SER A 54 8.13 -44.16 -46.38
C SER A 54 8.99 -43.62 -47.50
N ILE A 55 9.08 -42.29 -47.61
CA ILE A 55 10.07 -41.64 -48.47
C ILE A 55 11.14 -41.06 -47.56
N SER A 56 12.37 -41.55 -47.66
CA SER A 56 13.50 -41.02 -46.91
C SER A 56 14.50 -40.36 -47.84
N VAL A 57 14.80 -39.08 -47.60
CA VAL A 57 15.94 -38.39 -48.22
C VAL A 57 17.18 -38.70 -47.39
N ARG A 58 18.25 -39.16 -48.03
CA ARG A 58 19.54 -39.49 -47.38
C ARG A 58 20.65 -38.57 -47.89
N ASP A 59 21.68 -38.36 -47.07
CA ASP A 59 22.90 -37.68 -47.52
C ASP A 59 23.87 -38.63 -48.27
N ALA A 60 24.99 -38.08 -48.76
CA ALA A 60 26.03 -38.83 -49.45
C ALA A 60 26.66 -39.96 -48.60
N ASN A 61 26.52 -39.89 -47.27
CA ASN A 61 26.94 -40.92 -46.32
C ASN A 61 25.80 -41.90 -45.99
N ASN A 62 24.73 -41.91 -46.80
CA ASN A 62 23.55 -42.76 -46.65
C ASN A 62 22.75 -42.55 -45.33
N SER A 63 22.94 -41.42 -44.65
CA SER A 63 22.22 -41.08 -43.42
C SER A 63 20.89 -40.39 -43.71
N VAL A 64 19.81 -40.82 -43.07
CA VAL A 64 18.46 -40.24 -43.26
C VAL A 64 18.42 -38.79 -42.76
N LYS A 65 17.86 -37.88 -43.57
CA LYS A 65 17.67 -36.46 -43.26
C LYS A 65 16.22 -36.08 -43.04
N VAL A 66 15.30 -36.60 -43.84
CA VAL A 66 13.86 -36.38 -43.67
C VAL A 66 13.12 -37.65 -44.08
N THR A 67 12.12 -38.05 -43.31
CA THR A 67 11.18 -39.12 -43.66
C THR A 67 9.74 -38.60 -43.64
N LEU A 68 9.00 -38.88 -44.71
CA LEU A 68 7.55 -38.70 -44.78
C LEU A 68 6.86 -40.06 -44.64
N ASP A 69 5.92 -40.19 -43.70
CA ASP A 69 5.07 -41.37 -43.51
C ASP A 69 3.64 -40.98 -43.07
N ARG A 70 2.76 -41.96 -42.74
CA ARG A 70 1.37 -41.68 -42.32
C ARG A 70 1.25 -40.98 -40.96
N THR A 71 2.29 -41.02 -40.12
CA THR A 71 2.32 -40.35 -38.80
C THR A 71 2.78 -38.90 -38.89
N GLY A 72 3.41 -38.51 -40.00
CA GLY A 72 3.74 -37.12 -40.32
C GLY A 72 5.12 -36.95 -40.97
N ILE A 73 5.76 -35.82 -40.67
CA ILE A 73 7.11 -35.47 -41.13
C ILE A 73 8.08 -35.67 -39.97
N THR A 74 9.01 -36.62 -40.10
CA THR A 74 10.17 -36.74 -39.20
C THR A 74 11.37 -36.11 -39.89
N ALA A 75 11.75 -34.90 -39.50
CA ALA A 75 12.88 -34.17 -40.08
C ALA A 75 14.05 -34.10 -39.10
N VAL A 76 15.24 -34.49 -39.56
CA VAL A 76 16.52 -34.22 -38.89
C VAL A 76 17.09 -32.94 -39.50
N ALA A 77 16.67 -31.82 -38.91
CA ALA A 77 16.86 -30.47 -39.40
C ALA A 77 16.14 -30.14 -40.74
N GLY A 78 15.91 -28.85 -41.01
CA GLY A 78 15.22 -28.35 -42.21
C GLY A 78 14.23 -27.23 -41.94
N LYS A 79 13.55 -26.71 -42.96
CA LYS A 79 12.47 -25.70 -42.81
C LYS A 79 11.10 -26.33 -43.03
N ILE A 80 10.18 -26.20 -42.08
CA ILE A 80 8.78 -26.66 -42.17
C ILE A 80 7.86 -25.48 -41.82
N GLY A 81 7.02 -25.03 -42.75
CA GLY A 81 6.03 -23.97 -42.49
C GLY A 81 6.63 -22.68 -41.92
N GLY A 82 7.86 -22.31 -42.33
CA GLY A 82 8.57 -21.13 -41.81
C GLY A 82 9.42 -21.38 -40.56
N TRP A 83 9.30 -22.55 -39.91
CA TRP A 83 10.13 -22.97 -38.79
C TRP A 83 11.37 -23.71 -39.28
N ALA A 84 12.55 -23.26 -38.88
CA ALA A 84 13.78 -24.01 -39.00
C ALA A 84 13.92 -24.97 -37.80
N ILE A 85 13.87 -26.27 -38.09
CA ILE A 85 14.27 -27.34 -37.19
C ILE A 85 15.79 -27.47 -37.34
N GLY A 86 16.52 -27.32 -36.25
CA GLY A 86 17.97 -27.52 -36.19
C GLY A 86 18.32 -28.68 -35.26
N SER A 87 19.60 -29.04 -35.19
CA SER A 87 20.07 -30.09 -34.28
C SER A 87 19.92 -29.74 -32.79
N SER A 88 19.84 -28.44 -32.48
CA SER A 88 19.83 -27.93 -31.10
C SER A 88 18.68 -26.96 -30.80
N SER A 89 17.79 -26.68 -31.75
CA SER A 89 16.66 -25.76 -31.55
C SER A 89 15.60 -25.85 -32.65
N MET A 90 14.40 -25.36 -32.35
CA MET A 90 13.39 -24.99 -33.34
C MET A 90 13.26 -23.47 -33.34
N THR A 91 13.34 -22.84 -34.51
CA THR A 91 13.33 -21.38 -34.64
C THR A 91 12.39 -20.93 -35.75
N ALA A 92 11.57 -19.92 -35.49
CA ALA A 92 10.91 -19.14 -36.54
C ALA A 92 11.51 -17.75 -36.52
N SER A 93 12.02 -17.29 -37.65
CA SER A 93 12.54 -15.94 -37.79
C SER A 93 11.74 -15.16 -38.82
N ALA A 94 11.47 -13.90 -38.52
CA ALA A 94 10.96 -12.91 -39.46
C ALA A 94 12.17 -12.06 -39.93
N PRO A 95 12.89 -12.46 -40.99
CA PRO A 95 14.16 -11.84 -41.35
C PRO A 95 14.06 -10.34 -41.67
N SER A 96 12.89 -9.84 -42.08
CA SER A 96 12.66 -8.42 -42.37
C SER A 96 12.55 -7.54 -41.11
N SER A 97 12.13 -8.10 -39.97
CA SER A 97 11.95 -7.35 -38.72
C SER A 97 12.98 -7.72 -37.64
N GLY A 98 13.81 -8.74 -37.89
CA GLY A 98 14.87 -9.19 -36.98
C GLY A 98 14.37 -10.01 -35.78
N HIS A 99 13.06 -10.18 -35.62
CA HIS A 99 12.50 -10.97 -34.52
C HIS A 99 12.62 -12.47 -34.79
N ARG A 100 12.86 -13.24 -33.74
CA ARG A 100 12.78 -14.71 -33.78
C ARG A 100 12.09 -15.27 -32.54
N ILE A 101 11.40 -16.39 -32.72
CA ILE A 101 10.93 -17.25 -31.63
C ILE A 101 11.82 -18.49 -31.65
N MET A 102 12.41 -18.84 -30.52
CA MET A 102 13.31 -19.97 -30.37
C MET A 102 12.85 -20.90 -29.25
N MET A 103 12.82 -22.19 -29.55
CA MET A 103 12.77 -23.28 -28.58
C MET A 103 14.13 -23.96 -28.60
N SER A 104 14.96 -23.68 -27.60
CA SER A 104 16.31 -24.23 -27.48
C SER A 104 16.29 -25.62 -26.86
N SER A 105 17.23 -26.48 -27.26
CA SER A 105 17.52 -27.77 -26.61
C SER A 105 17.92 -27.63 -25.14
N SER A 106 18.33 -26.42 -24.70
CA SER A 106 18.54 -26.12 -23.28
C SER A 106 17.26 -26.01 -22.47
N GLY A 107 16.07 -26.11 -23.09
CA GLY A 107 14.77 -25.88 -22.45
C GLY A 107 14.34 -24.40 -22.41
N TYR A 108 15.15 -23.48 -22.93
CA TYR A 108 14.81 -22.05 -23.00
C TYR A 108 13.88 -21.77 -24.20
N ILE A 109 12.70 -21.19 -23.93
CA ILE A 109 11.77 -20.73 -24.97
C ILE A 109 11.69 -19.22 -24.90
N TYR A 110 11.97 -18.52 -26.00
CA TYR A 110 12.05 -17.05 -25.96
C TYR A 110 11.72 -16.39 -27.30
N HIS A 111 11.43 -15.10 -27.20
CA HIS A 111 11.32 -14.17 -28.30
C HIS A 111 12.28 -13.01 -28.07
N ASP A 112 13.25 -12.88 -28.97
CA ASP A 112 14.20 -11.79 -28.98
C ASP A 112 14.28 -11.16 -30.37
N ASN A 113 15.06 -10.09 -30.44
CA ASN A 113 15.59 -9.56 -31.68
C ASN A 113 17.11 -9.52 -31.58
N PRO A 114 17.83 -10.52 -32.12
CA PRO A 114 19.29 -10.56 -32.05
C PRO A 114 19.98 -9.36 -32.72
N ASN A 115 19.28 -8.65 -33.62
CA ASN A 115 19.85 -7.45 -34.26
C ASN A 115 19.86 -6.25 -33.30
N THR A 116 18.97 -6.20 -32.31
CA THR A 116 18.89 -5.12 -31.32
C THR A 116 19.33 -5.55 -29.92
N GLY A 117 19.50 -6.86 -29.68
CA GLY A 117 19.78 -7.42 -28.36
C GLY A 117 18.62 -7.34 -27.38
N ILE A 118 17.40 -7.06 -27.86
CA ILE A 118 16.21 -6.94 -27.01
C ILE A 118 15.55 -8.31 -26.85
N ASP A 119 15.43 -8.76 -25.60
CA ASP A 119 14.58 -9.89 -25.21
C ASP A 119 13.18 -9.39 -24.88
N TYR A 120 12.16 -9.84 -25.62
CA TYR A 120 10.77 -9.42 -25.39
C TYR A 120 10.12 -10.23 -24.29
N TRP A 121 10.29 -11.55 -24.36
CA TRP A 121 9.89 -12.50 -23.32
C TRP A 121 10.72 -13.77 -23.39
N GLY A 122 10.80 -14.49 -22.27
CA GLY A 122 11.49 -15.77 -22.19
C GLY A 122 11.03 -16.61 -21.00
N LEU A 123 10.96 -17.92 -21.18
CA LEU A 123 10.75 -18.94 -20.15
C LEU A 123 11.97 -19.85 -20.11
N LYS A 124 12.77 -19.70 -19.06
CA LYS A 124 14.03 -20.44 -18.88
C LYS A 124 13.78 -21.83 -18.30
N ALA A 125 14.78 -22.70 -18.47
CA ALA A 125 14.75 -24.08 -18.00
C ALA A 125 14.69 -24.22 -16.47
N ASP A 126 15.14 -23.21 -15.73
CA ASP A 126 15.03 -23.15 -14.26
C ASP A 126 13.62 -22.74 -13.77
N GLY A 127 12.69 -22.47 -14.69
CA GLY A 127 11.34 -22.01 -14.38
C GLY A 127 11.20 -20.49 -14.23
N SER A 128 12.31 -19.74 -14.31
CA SER A 128 12.25 -18.28 -14.30
C SER A 128 11.72 -17.73 -15.65
N ALA A 129 11.05 -16.58 -15.60
CA ALA A 129 10.46 -15.95 -16.77
C ALA A 129 10.62 -14.44 -16.78
N THR A 130 10.72 -13.85 -17.97
CA THR A 130 10.75 -12.40 -18.18
C THR A 130 9.74 -12.01 -19.25
N PHE A 131 9.14 -10.83 -19.12
CA PHE A 131 8.22 -10.26 -20.10
C PHE A 131 8.40 -8.74 -20.22
N GLY A 132 7.95 -8.20 -21.35
CA GLY A 132 7.89 -6.75 -21.58
C GLY A 132 9.27 -6.11 -21.46
N THR A 133 10.29 -6.72 -22.08
CA THR A 133 11.68 -6.23 -22.05
C THR A 133 12.22 -6.08 -20.63
N ASN A 134 12.14 -7.16 -19.84
CA ASN A 134 12.56 -7.24 -18.43
C ASN A 134 11.79 -6.32 -17.45
N LYS A 135 10.65 -5.75 -17.84
CA LYS A 135 9.79 -4.96 -16.92
C LYS A 135 8.92 -5.83 -16.02
N ILE A 136 8.81 -7.12 -16.34
CA ILE A 136 8.17 -8.16 -15.55
C ILE A 136 9.15 -9.31 -15.42
N LYS A 137 9.36 -9.80 -14.20
CA LYS A 137 10.28 -10.91 -13.90
C LYS A 137 9.69 -11.82 -12.83
N PHE A 138 9.74 -13.11 -13.10
CA PHE A 138 9.49 -14.19 -12.14
C PHE A 138 10.79 -14.98 -11.99
N ASN A 139 11.36 -15.00 -10.79
CA ASN A 139 12.56 -15.79 -10.50
C ASN A 139 12.16 -17.23 -10.09
N ALA A 140 13.09 -18.17 -10.26
CA ALA A 140 12.87 -19.57 -9.92
C ALA A 140 12.74 -19.81 -8.40
N ASP A 141 13.25 -18.89 -7.58
CA ASP A 141 13.15 -18.91 -6.12
C ASP A 141 11.80 -18.39 -5.57
N GLY A 142 10.88 -18.00 -6.46
CA GLY A 142 9.57 -17.47 -6.10
C GLY A 142 9.52 -15.95 -5.96
N SER A 143 10.66 -15.24 -5.95
CA SER A 143 10.70 -13.77 -5.94
C SER A 143 10.38 -13.18 -7.32
N GLY A 144 10.05 -11.89 -7.39
CA GLY A 144 9.73 -11.28 -8.67
C GLY A 144 9.29 -9.83 -8.59
N PHE A 145 8.98 -9.27 -9.76
CA PHE A 145 8.43 -7.94 -9.87
C PHE A 145 7.60 -7.74 -11.14
N VAL A 146 6.72 -6.75 -11.08
CA VAL A 146 5.99 -6.19 -12.23
C VAL A 146 6.17 -4.67 -12.27
N ALA A 147 5.75 -4.05 -13.37
CA ALA A 147 5.82 -2.60 -13.57
C ALA A 147 7.23 -2.02 -13.30
N ASN A 148 8.26 -2.70 -13.79
CA ASN A 148 9.66 -2.30 -13.65
C ASN A 148 10.12 -2.14 -12.19
N GLY A 149 9.61 -2.99 -11.29
CA GLY A 149 10.00 -3.00 -9.88
C GLY A 149 9.12 -2.15 -8.96
N ASN A 150 8.12 -1.43 -9.49
CA ASN A 150 7.20 -0.64 -8.65
C ASN A 150 6.31 -1.53 -7.77
N LEU A 151 6.10 -2.80 -8.15
CA LEU A 151 5.49 -3.82 -7.31
C LEU A 151 6.41 -5.06 -7.36
N SER A 152 7.00 -5.41 -6.23
CA SER A 152 7.94 -6.51 -6.10
C SER A 152 7.69 -7.32 -4.84
N TRP A 153 8.18 -8.56 -4.85
CA TRP A 153 8.18 -9.45 -3.69
C TRP A 153 9.49 -10.25 -3.64
N ASP A 154 9.93 -10.55 -2.43
CA ASP A 154 11.12 -11.39 -2.19
C ASP A 154 10.76 -12.88 -2.02
N VAL A 155 11.77 -13.70 -1.75
CA VAL A 155 11.63 -15.16 -1.53
C VAL A 155 10.78 -15.50 -0.31
N ASP A 156 10.71 -14.61 0.68
CA ASP A 156 9.95 -14.79 1.91
C ASP A 156 8.49 -14.29 1.77
N GLY A 157 8.15 -13.69 0.63
CA GLY A 157 6.83 -13.14 0.35
C GLY A 157 6.62 -11.72 0.90
N ASN A 158 7.67 -11.01 1.30
CA ASN A 158 7.56 -9.60 1.67
C ASN A 158 7.28 -8.77 0.41
N ILE A 159 6.24 -7.93 0.46
CA ILE A 159 5.81 -7.11 -0.68
C ILE A 159 6.33 -5.68 -0.52
N THR A 160 6.92 -5.15 -1.59
CA THR A 160 7.21 -3.71 -1.73
C THR A 160 6.39 -3.14 -2.87
N ALA A 161 5.63 -2.09 -2.59
CA ALA A 161 4.86 -1.35 -3.57
C ALA A 161 5.19 0.15 -3.48
N GLN A 162 5.41 0.79 -4.62
CA GLN A 162 5.83 2.20 -4.72
C GLN A 162 4.98 2.94 -5.74
N LYS A 163 4.77 4.25 -5.50
CA LYS A 163 4.05 5.17 -6.41
C LYS A 163 2.59 4.75 -6.71
N GLY A 164 2.01 3.86 -5.91
CA GLY A 164 0.67 3.34 -6.08
C GLY A 164 -0.39 4.04 -5.23
N THR A 165 -1.60 4.13 -5.74
CA THR A 165 -2.81 4.45 -4.97
C THR A 165 -3.57 3.14 -4.73
N PHE A 166 -3.86 2.82 -3.47
CA PHE A 166 -4.67 1.66 -3.13
C PHE A 166 -6.11 2.10 -2.82
N LYS A 167 -7.09 1.38 -3.35
CA LYS A 167 -8.51 1.63 -3.14
C LYS A 167 -9.15 0.39 -2.50
N ASP A 168 -10.10 0.59 -1.60
CA ASP A 168 -10.85 -0.47 -0.93
C ASP A 168 -9.93 -1.44 -0.15
N VAL A 169 -9.03 -0.87 0.66
CA VAL A 169 -8.04 -1.62 1.46
C VAL A 169 -8.58 -1.95 2.83
N GLU A 170 -8.60 -3.24 3.16
CA GLU A 170 -8.69 -3.73 4.54
C GLU A 170 -7.27 -4.08 5.04
N VAL A 171 -6.90 -3.58 6.22
CA VAL A 171 -5.63 -3.95 6.87
C VAL A 171 -5.95 -4.87 8.05
N ILE A 172 -5.69 -6.17 7.88
CA ILE A 172 -5.78 -7.16 8.97
C ILE A 172 -4.44 -7.19 9.69
N GLY A 173 -4.37 -6.54 10.85
CA GLY A 173 -3.15 -6.38 11.65
C GLY A 173 -2.97 -4.94 12.14
N THR A 174 -1.74 -4.47 12.22
CA THR A 174 -1.42 -3.11 12.71
C THR A 174 -0.62 -2.32 11.69
N VAL A 175 -1.03 -1.08 11.43
CA VAL A 175 -0.16 -0.08 10.80
C VAL A 175 0.75 0.49 11.89
N ARG A 176 2.05 0.19 11.82
CA ARG A 176 3.04 0.68 12.80
C ARG A 176 3.83 1.83 12.22
N ASN A 177 3.89 2.94 12.95
CA ASN A 177 4.81 4.04 12.67
C ASN A 177 5.82 4.13 13.83
N PRO A 178 7.09 3.74 13.64
CA PRO A 178 8.09 3.80 14.71
C PRO A 178 8.42 5.26 15.05
N PHE A 179 8.75 5.53 16.31
CA PHE A 179 9.35 6.81 16.67
C PHE A 179 10.75 6.91 16.07
N ILE A 180 11.07 8.06 15.48
CA ILE A 180 12.41 8.38 14.99
C ILE A 180 12.93 9.65 15.65
N LEU A 181 14.25 9.77 15.81
CA LEU A 181 14.86 11.02 16.24
C LEU A 181 14.67 12.09 15.16
N ASN A 182 14.35 13.31 15.56
CA ASN A 182 14.45 14.46 14.68
C ASN A 182 15.92 14.65 14.32
N ASP A 183 16.29 14.17 13.13
CA ASP A 183 17.64 14.22 12.61
C ASP A 183 17.67 15.08 11.33
N SER A 184 18.55 16.08 11.34
CA SER A 184 18.86 16.95 10.21
C SER A 184 20.13 16.51 9.45
N SER A 185 20.66 15.30 9.68
CA SER A 185 22.03 14.98 9.25
C SER A 185 22.24 13.91 8.17
N ILE A 186 21.23 13.19 7.62
CA ILE A 186 21.50 12.16 6.60
C ILE A 186 20.68 12.27 5.29
N TYR A 187 21.45 12.51 4.21
CA TYR A 187 21.09 12.71 2.81
C TYR A 187 21.37 11.46 1.97
N ILE A 188 20.41 11.04 1.15
CA ILE A 188 20.67 10.37 -0.13
C ILE A 188 19.68 10.93 -1.18
N GLY A 189 20.09 12.02 -1.86
CA GLY A 189 19.65 12.42 -3.21
C GLY A 189 18.25 13.01 -3.39
N GLY A 190 18.04 14.28 -3.04
CA GLY A 190 16.86 15.06 -3.44
C GLY A 190 16.98 16.54 -3.05
N GLU A 191 16.27 17.43 -3.77
CA GLU A 191 16.27 18.90 -3.55
C GLU A 191 15.30 19.36 -2.45
N ASP A 192 14.55 18.47 -1.81
CA ASP A 192 13.59 18.84 -0.76
C ASP A 192 14.29 19.10 0.58
N PRO A 193 14.01 20.24 1.25
CA PRO A 193 14.52 20.50 2.59
C PRO A 193 13.91 19.51 3.60
N GLN A 194 14.63 18.43 3.85
CA GLN A 194 14.68 17.63 5.07
C GLN A 194 13.53 17.82 6.08
N MET A 195 12.36 17.25 5.78
CA MET A 195 11.31 17.08 6.77
C MET A 195 11.27 15.62 7.16
N ASN A 196 11.59 15.29 8.41
CA ASN A 196 11.33 13.96 8.97
C ASN A 196 9.84 13.58 8.82
N PHE A 197 8.97 14.60 8.83
CA PHE A 197 7.57 14.46 8.48
C PHE A 197 7.30 14.13 7.01
N ASN A 198 8.23 14.11 6.08
CA ASN A 198 7.94 13.57 4.74
C ASN A 198 7.92 12.03 4.75
N LYS A 199 8.44 11.38 5.81
CA LYS A 199 8.58 9.93 5.89
C LYS A 199 7.94 9.30 7.14
N TYR A 200 7.85 10.05 8.23
CA TYR A 200 7.40 9.53 9.53
C TYR A 200 6.36 10.45 10.17
N ASP A 201 5.44 9.87 10.92
CA ASP A 201 4.44 10.64 11.68
C ASP A 201 4.81 10.77 13.15
N HIS A 202 5.74 9.94 13.65
CA HIS A 202 6.14 9.87 15.05
C HIS A 202 7.59 10.34 15.22
N VAL A 203 7.78 11.53 15.76
CA VAL A 203 9.09 12.17 15.83
C VAL A 203 9.43 12.55 17.27
N VAL A 204 10.64 12.20 17.69
CA VAL A 204 11.23 12.59 18.96
C VAL A 204 12.19 13.74 18.72
N ALA A 205 11.91 14.90 19.27
CA ALA A 205 12.79 16.06 19.16
C ALA A 205 13.49 16.31 20.51
N ILE A 206 14.82 16.32 20.48
CA ILE A 206 15.66 16.47 21.67
C ILE A 206 16.36 17.81 21.61
N ARG A 207 16.09 18.66 22.60
CA ARG A 207 16.78 19.94 22.75
C ARG A 207 18.09 19.76 23.51
N GLY A 208 19.19 20.13 22.88
CA GLY A 208 20.48 20.32 23.55
C GLY A 208 20.57 21.70 24.20
N SER A 209 21.51 22.52 23.71
CA SER A 209 21.70 23.90 24.17
C SER A 209 20.79 24.91 23.45
N TRP A 210 20.31 24.57 22.26
CA TRP A 210 19.45 25.39 21.40
C TRP A 210 18.25 24.57 20.93
N ASP A 211 17.19 25.28 20.51
CA ASP A 211 16.02 24.66 19.90
C ASP A 211 16.46 23.97 18.60
N GLU A 212 16.03 22.71 18.43
CA GLU A 212 16.18 22.01 17.16
C GLU A 212 15.07 22.48 16.21
N ASP A 213 15.40 22.66 14.94
CA ASP A 213 14.38 22.93 13.93
C ASP A 213 13.52 21.69 13.73
N ILE A 214 12.20 21.87 13.85
CA ILE A 214 11.21 20.82 13.64
C ILE A 214 10.34 21.32 12.49
N PRO A 215 10.73 21.02 11.24
CA PRO A 215 10.03 21.49 10.07
C PRO A 215 8.72 20.69 9.94
N LEU A 216 7.66 21.16 10.61
CA LEU A 216 6.29 20.69 10.41
C LEU A 216 5.82 21.13 9.03
N PRO A 217 5.10 20.28 8.27
CA PRO A 217 4.62 20.68 6.96
C PRO A 217 3.30 21.44 7.04
N TRP A 218 3.09 22.36 6.09
CA TRP A 218 1.98 23.32 6.11
C TRP A 218 1.21 23.42 4.79
N THR A 219 1.35 22.39 3.94
CA THR A 219 0.74 22.22 2.63
C THR A 219 -0.54 21.40 2.70
N LEU A 220 -1.38 21.52 1.67
CA LEU A 220 -2.71 20.90 1.61
C LEU A 220 -2.68 19.37 1.70
N GLU A 221 -1.61 18.74 1.23
CA GLU A 221 -1.41 17.28 1.22
C GLU A 221 -1.37 16.65 2.62
N HIS A 222 -1.26 17.47 3.67
CA HIS A 222 -1.27 17.02 5.06
C HIS A 222 -2.61 17.23 5.77
N SER A 223 -3.65 17.67 5.07
CA SER A 223 -5.00 17.68 5.65
C SER A 223 -5.42 16.26 6.06
N GLY A 224 -5.93 16.10 7.29
CA GLY A 224 -6.30 14.82 7.87
C GLY A 224 -5.14 13.99 8.43
N ARG A 225 -3.89 14.43 8.24
CA ARG A 225 -2.70 13.73 8.75
C ARG A 225 -2.60 13.85 10.27
N ARG A 226 -2.27 12.74 10.95
CA ARG A 226 -1.92 12.76 12.38
C ARG A 226 -0.42 12.70 12.56
N VAL A 227 0.10 13.52 13.45
CA VAL A 227 1.52 13.60 13.82
C VAL A 227 1.66 13.53 15.33
N CYS A 228 2.62 12.76 15.81
CA CYS A 228 2.99 12.66 17.22
C CYS A 228 4.40 13.24 17.42
N LEU A 229 4.50 14.25 18.28
CA LEU A 229 5.75 14.86 18.70
C LEU A 229 6.06 14.47 20.13
N VAL A 230 7.28 14.03 20.39
CA VAL A 230 7.77 13.78 21.75
C VAL A 230 8.99 14.63 22.00
N ASN A 231 8.95 15.44 23.06
CA ASN A 231 10.13 16.11 23.57
C ASN A 231 10.52 15.49 24.89
N TYR A 232 11.36 14.46 24.92
CA TYR A 232 11.84 13.93 26.19
C TYR A 232 13.20 13.26 26.11
N LYS A 233 13.28 12.05 25.53
CA LYS A 233 14.49 11.23 25.57
C LYS A 233 14.63 10.40 24.29
N TRP A 234 15.86 10.32 23.77
CA TRP A 234 16.24 9.43 22.68
C TRP A 234 17.61 8.82 22.97
N GLY A 235 17.68 7.49 23.08
CA GLY A 235 18.89 6.81 23.53
C GLY A 235 19.36 7.34 24.90
N SER A 236 20.62 7.78 24.96
CA SER A 236 21.21 8.37 26.18
C SER A 236 20.92 9.87 26.36
N ASN A 237 20.35 10.53 25.35
CA ASN A 237 20.13 11.99 25.37
C ASN A 237 18.76 12.32 25.95
N THR A 238 18.73 13.29 26.87
CA THR A 238 17.49 13.83 27.45
C THR A 238 17.40 15.31 27.11
N THR A 239 16.22 15.74 26.66
CA THR A 239 15.95 17.14 26.32
C THR A 239 16.19 18.08 27.51
N VAL A 240 16.73 19.26 27.22
CA VAL A 240 16.93 20.35 28.18
C VAL A 240 16.11 21.56 27.77
N GLY A 241 15.24 22.06 28.65
CA GLY A 241 14.46 23.26 28.42
C GLY A 241 13.16 23.03 27.63
N VAL A 242 12.66 24.10 27.02
CA VAL A 242 11.42 24.14 26.24
C VAL A 242 11.78 24.20 24.77
N MET A 243 11.06 23.48 23.91
CA MET A 243 11.11 23.67 22.46
C MET A 243 9.89 24.42 21.99
N SER A 244 10.04 25.10 20.85
CA SER A 244 8.97 25.82 20.20
C SER A 244 8.89 25.50 18.71
N ILE A 245 7.68 25.52 18.15
CA ILE A 245 7.48 25.51 16.70
C ILE A 245 6.59 26.70 16.35
N THR A 246 7.01 27.48 15.37
CA THR A 246 6.28 28.66 14.90
C THR A 246 5.60 28.36 13.57
N ALA A 247 4.30 28.67 13.51
CA ALA A 247 3.49 28.54 12.31
C ALA A 247 3.86 29.64 11.29
N PRO A 248 3.85 29.32 9.98
CA PRO A 248 3.95 30.31 8.93
C PRO A 248 2.80 31.34 8.99
N SER A 249 3.01 32.50 8.36
CA SER A 249 1.98 33.54 8.27
C SER A 249 0.66 32.99 7.69
N GLY A 250 -0.45 33.31 8.36
CA GLY A 250 -1.79 32.85 7.98
C GLY A 250 -2.10 31.39 8.34
N LYS A 251 -1.20 30.70 9.05
CA LYS A 251 -1.40 29.34 9.58
C LYS A 251 -1.34 29.36 11.11
N TYR A 252 -1.97 28.38 11.75
CA TYR A 252 -2.07 28.36 13.21
C TYR A 252 -1.98 26.96 13.80
N PHE A 253 -1.60 26.91 15.07
CA PHE A 253 -1.93 25.80 15.95
C PHE A 253 -3.28 26.09 16.62
N TYR A 254 -4.20 25.14 16.59
CA TYR A 254 -5.50 25.26 17.24
C TYR A 254 -5.50 24.41 18.50
N GLU A 255 -5.65 25.04 19.66
CA GLU A 255 -5.65 24.37 20.96
C GLU A 255 -6.63 25.07 21.90
N ASP A 256 -7.51 24.29 22.54
CA ASP A 256 -8.50 24.78 23.51
C ASP A 256 -9.36 25.97 23.01
N GLY A 257 -9.72 25.95 21.73
CA GLY A 257 -10.51 27.00 21.10
C GLY A 257 -9.73 28.28 20.75
N ILE A 258 -8.39 28.25 20.84
CA ILE A 258 -7.51 29.39 20.57
C ILE A 258 -6.61 29.08 19.36
N SER A 259 -6.45 30.05 18.47
CA SER A 259 -5.43 30.04 17.41
C SER A 259 -4.11 30.61 17.92
N LYS A 260 -3.04 29.82 17.87
CA LYS A 260 -1.69 30.17 18.34
C LYS A 260 -0.73 30.22 17.15
N SER A 261 0.14 31.23 17.10
CA SER A 261 1.22 31.31 16.11
C SER A 261 2.41 30.42 16.48
N THR A 262 2.52 30.02 17.74
CA THR A 262 3.62 29.20 18.25
C THR A 262 3.06 28.19 19.24
N ILE A 263 3.51 26.95 19.14
CA ILE A 263 3.31 25.93 20.16
C ILE A 263 4.63 25.71 20.89
N THR A 264 4.57 25.59 22.21
CA THR A 264 5.74 25.32 23.05
C THR A 264 5.50 24.05 23.84
N PHE A 265 6.55 23.25 24.00
CA PHE A 265 6.44 21.95 24.65
C PHE A 265 7.76 21.56 25.34
N SER A 266 7.67 20.95 26.53
CA SER A 266 8.83 20.55 27.33
C SER A 266 8.56 19.28 28.11
N ARG A 267 9.31 18.21 27.83
CA ARG A 267 9.13 16.92 28.53
C ARG A 267 7.70 16.41 28.43
N GLU A 268 7.12 16.56 27.25
CA GLU A 268 5.74 16.23 26.93
C GLU A 268 5.63 15.57 25.55
N LEU A 269 4.48 14.93 25.33
CA LEU A 269 4.00 14.43 24.06
C LEU A 269 2.89 15.38 23.57
N VAL A 270 2.92 15.72 22.28
CA VAL A 270 1.90 16.52 21.60
C VAL A 270 1.45 15.78 20.34
N GLU A 271 0.15 15.53 20.22
CA GLU A 271 -0.46 15.00 19.00
C GLU A 271 -1.16 16.11 18.24
N LEU A 272 -0.90 16.15 16.93
CA LEU A 272 -1.39 17.14 16.00
C LEU A 272 -2.23 16.48 14.91
N LEU A 273 -3.32 17.11 14.50
CA LEU A 273 -4.14 16.74 13.36
C LEU A 273 -4.13 17.87 12.32
N GLY A 274 -3.68 17.57 11.11
CA GLY A 274 -3.63 18.54 10.02
C GLY A 274 -5.05 18.94 9.59
N TYR A 275 -5.29 20.24 9.51
CA TYR A 275 -6.59 20.81 9.18
C TYR A 275 -6.49 21.69 7.94
N GLY A 276 -7.23 21.33 6.91
CA GLY A 276 -7.37 22.07 5.66
C GLY A 276 -8.66 21.69 4.94
N ASP A 277 -9.09 22.52 3.99
CA ASP A 277 -10.21 22.23 3.09
C ASP A 277 -9.72 21.60 1.77
N ASN A 278 -10.41 21.82 0.65
CA ASN A 278 -10.03 21.34 -0.68
C ASN A 278 -9.02 22.25 -1.41
N SER A 279 -8.62 23.37 -0.80
CA SER A 279 -7.80 24.42 -1.41
C SER A 279 -6.71 24.96 -0.47
N THR A 280 -6.96 24.97 0.83
CA THR A 280 -6.19 25.70 1.83
C THR A 280 -5.92 24.81 3.03
N PHE A 281 -4.65 24.68 3.40
CA PHE A 281 -4.27 24.16 4.70
C PHE A 281 -4.34 25.28 5.73
N PHE A 282 -5.09 25.13 6.82
CA PHE A 282 -5.24 26.16 7.85
C PHE A 282 -4.22 26.01 8.97
N GLY A 283 -3.81 24.78 9.28
CA GLY A 283 -2.80 24.51 10.29
C GLY A 283 -3.01 23.19 11.02
N TRP A 284 -2.58 23.13 12.28
CA TRP A 284 -2.55 21.89 13.06
C TRP A 284 -3.42 22.02 14.31
N ILE A 285 -4.33 21.07 14.52
CA ILE A 285 -5.15 20.99 15.74
C ILE A 285 -4.40 20.14 16.76
N VAL A 286 -4.19 20.67 17.97
CA VAL A 286 -3.70 19.87 19.10
C VAL A 286 -4.85 18.99 19.59
N VAL A 287 -4.72 17.68 19.39
CA VAL A 287 -5.76 16.70 19.76
C VAL A 287 -5.46 16.00 21.08
N ASN A 288 -4.18 15.95 21.46
CA ASN A 288 -3.76 15.38 22.73
C ASN A 288 -2.44 16.03 23.17
N ARG A 289 -2.28 16.18 24.48
CA ARG A 289 -1.03 16.61 25.10
C ARG A 289 -0.86 15.92 26.45
N LEU A 290 0.30 15.32 26.66
CA LEU A 290 0.59 14.55 27.87
C LEU A 290 1.97 14.91 28.41
N ASP A 291 2.05 15.24 29.70
CA ASP A 291 3.31 15.36 30.40
C ASP A 291 4.00 14.00 30.51
N LEU A 292 5.28 13.94 30.18
CA LEU A 292 6.11 12.75 30.37
C LEU A 292 6.95 12.89 31.65
N MET A 293 7.70 13.99 31.78
CA MET A 293 8.62 14.24 32.91
C MET A 293 8.84 15.75 33.15
N THR A 294 7.76 16.54 33.14
CA THR A 294 7.83 17.99 33.42
C THR A 294 8.45 18.30 34.80
N SER A 295 9.17 19.42 34.90
CA SER A 295 9.75 19.90 36.16
C SER A 295 8.69 20.49 37.11
N LYS A 296 7.51 20.85 36.59
CA LYS A 296 6.36 21.32 37.36
C LYS A 296 5.23 20.32 37.15
N LYS A 297 4.88 19.55 38.18
CA LYS A 297 3.75 18.62 38.12
C LYS A 297 2.47 19.42 37.93
N TYR A 298 1.76 19.22 36.83
CA TYR A 298 0.41 19.73 36.65
C TYR A 298 -0.58 18.81 37.36
N GLY A 299 -1.68 19.39 37.87
CA GLY A 299 -2.79 18.61 38.39
C GLY A 299 -3.47 17.82 37.27
N LYS A 300 -4.20 16.74 37.60
CA LYS A 300 -5.05 16.08 36.62
C LYS A 300 -6.10 17.06 36.08
N ASN A 301 -6.43 16.98 34.79
CA ASN A 301 -7.58 17.67 34.24
C ASN A 301 -8.85 17.21 34.97
N MET A 302 -9.44 18.07 35.79
CA MET A 302 -10.71 17.79 36.45
C MET A 302 -11.84 17.97 35.45
N LYS A 303 -12.51 16.87 35.10
CA LYS A 303 -13.72 16.92 34.27
C LYS A 303 -14.90 17.35 35.14
N PHE A 304 -15.56 18.44 34.77
CA PHE A 304 -16.80 18.87 35.41
C PHE A 304 -17.99 18.12 34.81
N LEU A 305 -19.03 17.92 35.62
CA LEU A 305 -20.30 17.32 35.21
C LEU A 305 -21.31 18.39 34.83
N ALA A 306 -21.37 19.46 35.61
CA ALA A 306 -22.22 20.60 35.36
C ALA A 306 -21.53 21.87 35.86
N GLN A 307 -21.73 22.98 35.17
CA GLN A 307 -21.47 24.31 35.70
C GLN A 307 -22.65 25.20 35.38
N GLY A 308 -22.88 26.22 36.20
CA GLY A 308 -23.97 27.14 35.94
C GLY A 308 -24.08 28.27 36.93
N THR A 309 -25.11 29.07 36.73
CA THR A 309 -25.48 30.19 37.59
C THR A 309 -26.98 30.16 37.80
N VAL A 310 -27.37 30.12 39.07
CA VAL A 310 -28.73 30.37 39.52
C VAL A 310 -28.89 31.86 39.71
N THR A 311 -29.87 32.44 39.01
CA THR A 311 -30.23 33.86 39.14
C THR A 311 -31.58 33.97 39.81
N VAL A 312 -31.62 34.72 40.90
CA VAL A 312 -32.83 35.03 41.68
C VAL A 312 -33.10 36.52 41.55
N SER A 313 -34.24 36.87 40.97
CA SER A 313 -34.64 38.26 40.74
C SER A 313 -35.80 38.70 41.65
N SER A 314 -36.58 37.75 42.17
CA SER A 314 -37.60 37.98 43.19
C SER A 314 -37.95 36.67 43.90
N THR A 315 -38.83 36.71 44.89
CA THR A 315 -39.31 35.53 45.63
C THR A 315 -40.02 34.50 44.74
N SER A 316 -40.51 34.90 43.57
CA SER A 316 -41.22 34.06 42.61
C SER A 316 -40.53 33.97 41.24
N SER A 317 -39.36 34.57 41.07
CA SER A 317 -38.62 34.61 39.80
C SER A 317 -37.18 34.17 40.01
N TYR A 318 -36.91 32.94 39.59
CA TYR A 318 -35.59 32.33 39.63
C TYR A 318 -35.36 31.48 38.37
N SER A 319 -34.11 31.42 37.93
CA SER A 319 -33.71 30.68 36.73
C SER A 319 -32.31 30.09 36.89
N VAL A 320 -31.95 29.15 36.04
CA VAL A 320 -30.60 28.58 35.98
C VAL A 320 -30.10 28.60 34.55
N LYS A 321 -28.90 29.15 34.36
CA LYS A 321 -28.12 29.02 33.13
C LYS A 321 -27.01 28.03 33.38
N TYR A 322 -26.84 27.03 32.52
CA TYR A 322 -25.94 25.92 32.79
C TYR A 322 -25.28 25.37 31.53
N GLN A 323 -24.24 24.58 31.75
CA GLN A 323 -23.59 23.70 30.77
C GLN A 323 -23.27 22.38 31.47
N THR A 324 -23.55 21.27 30.79
CA THR A 324 -23.28 19.92 31.29
C THR A 324 -22.36 19.16 30.34
N PHE A 325 -21.69 18.13 30.84
CA PHE A 325 -20.73 17.36 30.06
C PHE A 325 -21.37 16.55 28.90
N ASP A 326 -22.66 16.25 29.02
CA ASP A 326 -23.43 15.41 28.09
C ASP A 326 -24.63 16.14 27.45
N GLY A 327 -24.81 17.42 27.76
CA GLY A 327 -25.95 18.22 27.28
C GLY A 327 -27.26 18.02 28.05
N SER A 328 -27.27 17.24 29.14
CA SER A 328 -28.46 17.05 29.98
C SER A 328 -28.91 18.36 30.66
N THR A 329 -30.22 18.46 30.92
CA THR A 329 -30.85 19.64 31.54
C THR A 329 -30.57 19.75 33.04
N VAL A 330 -30.34 20.98 33.51
CA VAL A 330 -30.31 21.35 34.93
C VAL A 330 -31.50 22.28 35.21
N THR A 331 -32.20 22.06 36.32
CA THR A 331 -33.30 22.94 36.78
C THR A 331 -33.08 23.38 38.22
N VAL A 332 -33.72 24.48 38.62
CA VAL A 332 -33.66 25.00 40.00
C VAL A 332 -35.05 25.19 40.56
N SER A 333 -35.21 24.96 41.87
CA SER A 333 -36.44 25.26 42.61
C SER A 333 -36.12 25.98 43.91
N ARG A 334 -36.95 26.94 44.29
CA ARG A 334 -36.87 27.59 45.61
C ARG A 334 -37.70 26.78 46.60
N LEU A 335 -37.07 26.33 47.68
CA LEU A 335 -37.72 25.56 48.76
C LEU A 335 -38.25 26.47 49.88
N GLY A 336 -37.61 27.64 50.06
CA GLY A 336 -37.93 28.62 51.09
C GLY A 336 -37.04 29.85 50.93
N LYS A 337 -37.14 30.83 51.84
CA LYS A 337 -36.25 32.00 51.81
C LYS A 337 -34.79 31.55 51.96
N GLY A 338 -33.96 31.93 51.01
CA GLY A 338 -32.54 31.57 50.96
C GLY A 338 -32.26 30.07 50.81
N GLN A 339 -33.22 29.27 50.32
CA GLN A 339 -33.07 27.82 50.16
C GLN A 339 -33.42 27.38 48.75
N TYR A 340 -32.44 26.83 48.04
CA TYR A 340 -32.55 26.45 46.65
C TYR A 340 -32.14 25.00 46.44
N ARG A 341 -32.87 24.30 45.58
CA ARG A 341 -32.52 22.97 45.10
C ARG A 341 -32.13 23.05 43.63
N VAL A 342 -30.95 22.56 43.30
CA VAL A 342 -30.50 22.41 41.92
C VAL A 342 -30.59 20.95 41.54
N TYR A 343 -31.44 20.64 40.56
CA TYR A 343 -31.62 19.31 40.00
C TYR A 343 -30.66 19.10 38.83
N LEU A 344 -29.85 18.07 38.95
CA LEU A 344 -29.02 17.49 37.90
C LEU A 344 -29.81 16.38 37.19
N SER A 345 -29.23 15.80 36.14
CA SER A 345 -29.87 14.66 35.47
C SER A 345 -29.95 13.46 36.40
N SER A 346 -31.14 12.86 36.52
CA SER A 346 -31.33 11.63 37.28
C SER A 346 -30.63 10.42 36.65
N SER A 347 -30.30 10.49 35.36
CA SER A 347 -29.55 9.43 34.67
C SER A 347 -28.10 9.29 35.16
N TRP A 348 -27.54 10.33 35.78
CA TRP A 348 -26.16 10.29 36.28
C TRP A 348 -26.00 9.42 37.52
N ASN A 349 -27.08 9.12 38.23
CA ASN A 349 -27.14 8.26 39.42
C ASN A 349 -25.94 8.46 40.38
N MET A 350 -25.69 9.71 40.75
CA MET A 350 -24.44 10.08 41.38
C MET A 350 -24.32 9.62 42.82
N SER A 351 -25.44 9.40 43.52
CA SER A 351 -25.52 8.93 44.92
C SER A 351 -24.51 9.56 45.90
N GLY A 352 -24.23 10.86 45.74
CA GLY A 352 -23.28 11.61 46.58
C GLY A 352 -21.81 11.56 46.13
N TYR A 353 -21.47 10.86 45.05
CA TYR A 353 -20.13 10.82 44.44
C TYR A 353 -19.83 12.03 43.54
N PHE A 354 -20.11 13.22 44.07
CA PHE A 354 -19.73 14.48 43.46
C PHE A 354 -19.48 15.56 44.50
N GLN A 355 -18.68 16.54 44.11
CA GLN A 355 -18.48 17.75 44.88
C GLN A 355 -19.05 18.94 44.11
N VAL A 356 -19.63 19.88 44.85
CA VAL A 356 -20.16 21.13 44.31
C VAL A 356 -19.33 22.28 44.89
N PHE A 357 -18.72 23.06 44.00
CA PHE A 357 -18.12 24.35 44.34
C PHE A 357 -19.16 25.43 44.12
N LEU A 358 -19.32 26.32 45.09
CA LEU A 358 -20.32 27.40 45.04
C LEU A 358 -19.63 28.74 45.20
N SER A 359 -20.16 29.75 44.52
CA SER A 359 -19.80 31.14 44.74
C SER A 359 -21.06 31.99 44.78
N GLY A 360 -21.26 32.72 45.87
CA GLY A 360 -22.42 33.59 46.01
C GLY A 360 -22.32 34.82 45.12
N ILE A 361 -23.47 35.29 44.65
CA ILE A 361 -23.62 36.51 43.83
C ILE A 361 -24.53 37.44 44.61
N TYR A 362 -24.17 38.72 44.68
CA TYR A 362 -24.91 39.75 45.41
C TYR A 362 -26.42 39.66 45.15
N SER A 363 -27.22 39.71 46.22
CA SER A 363 -28.67 39.63 46.12
C SER A 363 -29.26 40.98 45.75
N ALA A 364 -29.91 41.04 44.59
CA ALA A 364 -30.76 42.17 44.23
C ALA A 364 -32.10 42.17 44.99
N VAL A 365 -32.50 41.04 45.59
CA VAL A 365 -33.78 40.88 46.29
C VAL A 365 -33.70 41.44 47.71
N ASP A 366 -32.66 41.04 48.45
CA ASP A 366 -32.45 41.45 49.85
C ASP A 366 -31.37 42.54 49.99
N SER A 367 -30.75 42.98 48.88
CA SER A 367 -29.73 44.04 48.85
C SER A 367 -28.52 43.77 49.75
N THR A 368 -28.04 42.53 49.77
CA THR A 368 -26.93 42.08 50.60
C THR A 368 -25.99 41.11 49.87
N PRO A 369 -24.68 41.05 50.20
CA PRO A 369 -23.80 39.97 49.74
C PRO A 369 -24.37 38.60 50.08
N ILE A 370 -24.05 37.59 49.28
CA ILE A 370 -24.55 36.23 49.49
C ILE A 370 -23.39 35.28 49.70
N TYR A 371 -23.49 34.43 50.72
CA TYR A 371 -22.65 33.25 50.85
C TYR A 371 -23.48 32.04 50.49
N ALA A 372 -23.11 31.40 49.38
CA ALA A 372 -23.73 30.15 48.93
C ALA A 372 -23.07 28.98 49.64
N THR A 373 -23.83 28.26 50.45
CA THR A 373 -23.37 27.12 51.23
C THR A 373 -24.04 25.85 50.72
N LEU A 374 -23.24 24.82 50.44
CA LEU A 374 -23.77 23.50 50.10
C LEU A 374 -24.38 22.89 51.36
N LYS A 375 -25.71 22.68 51.35
CA LYS A 375 -26.45 22.16 52.50
C LYS A 375 -26.44 20.63 52.53
N ALA A 376 -26.74 20.00 51.40
CA ALA A 376 -26.84 18.55 51.28
C ALA A 376 -26.66 18.10 49.82
N LEU A 377 -26.14 16.89 49.65
CA LEU A 377 -25.97 16.21 48.37
C LEU A 377 -26.91 15.01 48.29
N TYR A 378 -27.50 14.80 47.13
CA TYR A 378 -28.39 13.68 46.83
C TYR A 378 -28.06 13.09 45.46
N SER A 379 -28.71 12.00 45.06
CA SER A 379 -28.31 11.25 43.87
C SER A 379 -28.41 12.01 42.54
N TYR A 380 -29.27 13.02 42.47
CA TYR A 380 -29.51 13.81 41.26
C TYR A 380 -29.82 15.28 41.55
N TYR A 381 -29.57 15.75 42.77
CA TYR A 381 -29.74 17.15 43.11
C TYR A 381 -28.88 17.51 44.32
N PHE A 382 -28.73 18.80 44.55
CA PHE A 382 -28.11 19.33 45.76
C PHE A 382 -28.88 20.54 46.25
N ASP A 383 -28.86 20.73 47.57
CA ASP A 383 -29.51 21.86 48.23
C ASP A 383 -28.45 22.90 48.60
N VAL A 384 -28.76 24.17 48.33
CA VAL A 384 -27.90 25.34 48.59
C VAL A 384 -28.65 26.29 49.50
N TYR A 385 -27.98 26.72 50.56
CA TYR A 385 -28.44 27.80 51.41
C TYR A 385 -27.69 29.09 51.05
N THR A 386 -28.43 30.17 50.90
CA THR A 386 -27.91 31.52 50.71
C THR A 386 -28.21 32.33 51.95
N ALA A 387 -27.15 32.75 52.65
CA ALA A 387 -27.23 33.59 53.83
C ALA A 387 -25.90 34.35 53.98
N ASP A 388 -25.94 35.50 54.61
CA ASP A 388 -24.77 36.27 55.05
C ASP A 388 -24.69 36.39 56.57
N ASP A 389 -25.81 36.19 57.26
CA ASP A 389 -25.90 36.17 58.71
C ASP A 389 -26.89 35.09 59.21
N ASN A 390 -27.39 35.23 60.44
CA ASN A 390 -28.38 34.31 61.02
C ASN A 390 -29.75 34.36 60.32
N SER A 391 -29.98 35.33 59.44
CA SER A 391 -31.17 35.42 58.59
C SER A 391 -30.90 34.80 57.22
N THR A 392 -31.84 34.00 56.73
CA THR A 392 -31.76 33.47 55.36
C THR A 392 -32.11 34.56 54.36
N ASN A 393 -31.29 34.75 53.32
CA ASN A 393 -31.48 35.76 52.30
C ASN A 393 -31.56 35.11 50.92
N ASP A 394 -32.56 35.50 50.12
CA ASP A 394 -32.67 35.04 48.74
C ASP A 394 -31.49 35.59 47.96
N GLY A 395 -30.82 34.75 47.18
CA GLY A 395 -29.54 35.10 46.59
C GLY A 395 -29.20 34.30 45.36
N SER A 396 -28.53 34.94 44.41
CA SER A 396 -28.00 34.27 43.23
C SER A 396 -26.68 33.57 43.58
N PHE A 397 -26.30 32.54 42.83
CA PHE A 397 -25.02 31.85 43.02
C PHE A 397 -24.57 31.11 41.77
N SER A 398 -23.27 30.97 41.58
CA SER A 398 -22.69 30.06 40.59
C SER A 398 -22.30 28.74 41.22
N PHE A 399 -22.28 27.69 40.41
CA PHE A 399 -21.89 26.36 40.82
C PHE A 399 -21.00 25.66 39.78
N LEU A 400 -20.10 24.80 40.26
CA LEU A 400 -19.34 23.83 39.48
C LEU A 400 -19.46 22.47 40.16
N VAL A 401 -19.91 21.47 39.41
CA VAL A 401 -20.08 20.09 39.89
C VAL A 401 -18.96 19.23 39.28
N VAL A 402 -18.19 18.55 40.12
CA VAL A 402 -17.17 17.59 39.69
C VAL A 402 -17.49 16.21 40.22
N SER A 403 -17.24 15.17 39.41
CA SER A 403 -17.35 13.79 39.88
C SER A 403 -16.25 13.52 40.90
N THR A 404 -16.59 12.79 41.97
CA THR A 404 -15.62 12.26 42.94
C THR A 404 -15.58 10.74 42.92
N GLY A 405 -16.26 10.09 41.97
CA GLY A 405 -16.35 8.63 41.89
C GLY A 405 -15.02 7.91 41.67
N ASP A 406 -13.98 8.61 41.20
CA ASP A 406 -12.64 8.08 40.97
C ASP A 406 -11.62 8.50 42.06
N TRP A 407 -12.09 9.17 43.12
CA TRP A 407 -11.23 9.58 44.24
C TRP A 407 -10.95 8.37 45.15
N LYS A 408 -9.70 8.24 45.62
CA LYS A 408 -9.24 7.09 46.41
C LYS A 408 -9.46 7.29 47.90
#